data_AF-A0A442RL75-F1
#
_entry.id   AF-A0A442RL75-F1
#
_cell.length_a   1.000
_cell.length_b   1.000
_cell.length_c   1.000
_cell.angle_alpha   90.00
_cell.angle_beta   90.00
_cell.angle_gamma   90.00
#
_symmetry.space_group_name_H-M   'P 1'
#
loop_
_entity.id
_entity.type
_entity.pdbx_description
1 polymer ?
#
loop_
_entity_poly.entity_id
_entity_poly.type
_entity_poly.pdbx_seq_one_letter_code
_entity_poly.pdbx_strand_id
1 'polypeptide(L)'
;MIGHTILNNAVDRPWSQYFCCMISATTDYVNRHPVATKRVLRSILKAADLCVSDPQWVARQMVHRDFVPSYDYALQTLKDIRYDRRRNFDPEDSLRFYTLRMQETGMIKSSPQQIIADGTDWRFLEELKRELKT
;
A
#
# COMPACT_ATOMS: atom_id res chain seq x y z
N MET A 1 -3.14 25.08 -21.40
CA MET A 1 -3.82 25.09 -20.08
C MET A 1 -3.11 24.08 -19.21
N ILE A 2 -2.52 24.48 -18.09
CA ILE A 2 -1.89 23.54 -17.15
C ILE A 2 -2.99 23.17 -16.15
N GLY A 3 -3.41 21.90 -16.14
CA GLY A 3 -4.34 21.38 -15.14
C GLY A 3 -3.69 21.41 -13.75
N HIS A 4 -4.48 21.71 -12.72
CA HIS A 4 -4.03 21.66 -11.33
C HIS A 4 -4.79 20.55 -10.59
N THR A 5 -4.11 19.88 -9.66
CA THR A 5 -4.68 18.79 -8.87
C THR A 5 -5.70 19.36 -7.88
N ILE A 6 -6.94 18.86 -7.93
CA ILE A 6 -8.03 19.29 -7.03
C ILE A 6 -7.96 18.55 -5.68
N LEU A 7 -7.55 17.28 -5.71
CA LEU A 7 -7.42 16.43 -4.52
C LEU A 7 -6.19 15.53 -4.68
N ASN A 8 -5.34 15.50 -3.66
CA ASN A 8 -4.19 14.63 -3.57
C ASN A 8 -4.23 13.84 -2.25
N ASN A 9 -4.58 12.56 -2.36
CA ASN A 9 -4.70 11.65 -1.21
C ASN A 9 -3.40 11.47 -0.41
N ALA A 10 -2.23 11.81 -0.96
CA ALA A 10 -0.96 11.70 -0.23
C ALA A 10 -0.70 12.88 0.74
N VAL A 11 -1.38 14.01 0.55
CA VAL A 11 -1.17 15.24 1.34
C VAL A 11 -2.45 15.76 1.98
N ASP A 12 -3.60 15.58 1.36
CA ASP A 12 -4.87 16.15 1.81
C ASP A 12 -5.53 15.28 2.88
N ARG A 13 -5.98 15.95 3.95
CA ARG A 13 -6.76 15.29 4.99
C ARG A 13 -8.20 15.08 4.52
N PRO A 14 -8.87 13.99 4.97
CA PRO A 14 -8.37 12.98 5.90
C PRO A 14 -7.53 11.86 5.25
N TRP A 15 -7.52 11.73 3.91
CA TRP A 15 -6.89 10.60 3.20
C TRP A 15 -5.40 10.41 3.46
N SER A 16 -4.66 11.50 3.68
CA SER A 16 -3.21 11.45 3.92
C SER A 16 -2.78 10.68 5.18
N GLN A 17 -3.74 10.26 6.02
CA GLN A 17 -3.52 9.47 7.24
C GLN A 17 -3.67 7.96 7.02
N TYR A 18 -4.07 7.54 5.81
CA TYR A 18 -4.43 6.16 5.52
C TYR A 18 -3.63 5.61 4.35
N PHE A 19 -3.47 4.29 4.31
CA PHE A 19 -2.83 3.63 3.17
C PHE A 19 -3.63 3.85 1.89
N CYS A 20 -2.94 4.17 0.79
CA CYS A 20 -3.55 4.27 -0.53
C CYS A 20 -3.81 2.90 -1.17
N CYS A 21 -3.08 1.87 -0.77
CA CYS A 21 -3.16 0.52 -1.33
C CYS A 21 -2.90 -0.53 -0.23
N MET A 22 -3.50 -1.70 -0.39
CA MET A 22 -3.30 -2.87 0.47
C MET A 22 -2.92 -4.07 -0.38
N ILE A 23 -2.18 -5.01 0.19
CA ILE A 23 -1.84 -6.28 -0.46
C ILE A 23 -2.97 -7.26 -0.19
N SER A 24 -3.49 -7.89 -1.25
CA SER A 24 -4.53 -8.92 -1.15
C SER A 24 -4.02 -10.26 -1.70
N ALA A 25 -4.56 -11.34 -1.16
CA ALA A 25 -4.32 -12.71 -1.61
C ALA A 25 -5.56 -13.55 -1.31
N THR A 26 -5.73 -14.67 -2.01
CA THR A 26 -6.83 -15.59 -1.73
C THR A 26 -6.54 -16.40 -0.45
N THR A 27 -7.57 -16.62 0.36
CA THR A 27 -7.45 -17.42 1.60
C THR A 27 -6.90 -18.81 1.33
N ASP A 28 -7.32 -19.44 0.23
CA ASP A 28 -6.82 -20.76 -0.18
C ASP A 28 -5.30 -20.76 -0.42
N TYR A 29 -4.78 -19.75 -1.15
CA TYR A 29 -3.35 -19.65 -1.43
C TYR A 29 -2.55 -19.42 -0.15
N VAL A 30 -3.00 -18.50 0.72
CA VAL A 30 -2.32 -18.17 1.97
C VAL A 30 -2.22 -19.40 2.88
N ASN A 31 -3.29 -20.19 2.97
CA ASN A 31 -3.33 -21.40 3.80
C ASN A 31 -2.45 -22.53 3.24
N ARG A 32 -2.43 -22.73 1.91
CA ARG A 32 -1.60 -23.76 1.28
C ARG A 32 -0.12 -23.40 1.24
N HIS A 33 0.21 -22.11 1.14
CA HIS A 33 1.57 -21.63 0.91
C HIS A 33 1.98 -20.50 1.89
N PRO A 34 1.95 -20.73 3.22
CA PRO A 34 2.24 -19.69 4.21
C PRO A 34 3.68 -19.18 4.14
N VAL A 35 4.66 -20.07 3.90
CA VAL A 35 6.07 -19.68 3.75
C VAL A 35 6.30 -18.83 2.51
N ALA A 36 5.67 -19.18 1.38
CA ALA A 36 5.77 -18.39 0.15
C ALA A 36 5.10 -17.03 0.32
N THR A 37 3.91 -16.99 0.95
CA THR A 37 3.18 -15.76 1.28
C THR A 37 4.05 -14.80 2.09
N LYS A 38 4.67 -15.29 3.19
CA LYS A 38 5.57 -14.47 4.00
C LYS A 38 6.79 -13.95 3.21
N ARG A 39 7.37 -14.79 2.35
CA ARG A 39 8.51 -14.40 1.49
C ARG A 39 8.12 -13.31 0.50
N VAL A 40 6.97 -13.44 -0.16
CA VAL A 40 6.46 -12.42 -1.09
C VAL A 40 6.19 -11.11 -0.37
N LEU A 41 5.48 -11.16 0.78
CA LEU A 41 5.21 -9.97 1.58
C LEU A 41 6.50 -9.28 2.02
N ARG A 42 7.51 -10.03 2.48
CA ARG A 42 8.83 -9.49 2.83
C ARG A 42 9.49 -8.78 1.64
N SER A 43 9.44 -9.39 0.45
CA SER A 43 10.03 -8.79 -0.76
C SER A 43 9.35 -7.47 -1.12
N ILE A 44 8.02 -7.38 -1.00
CA ILE A 44 7.28 -6.14 -1.24
C ILE A 44 7.67 -5.06 -0.22
N LEU A 45 7.75 -5.40 1.07
CA LEU A 45 8.16 -4.45 2.10
C LEU A 45 9.59 -3.93 1.88
N LYS A 46 10.53 -4.79 1.48
CA LYS A 46 11.90 -4.39 1.13
C LYS A 46 11.95 -3.54 -0.13
N ALA A 47 11.11 -3.85 -1.13
CA ALA A 47 11.00 -3.02 -2.33
C ALA A 47 10.49 -1.61 -1.99
N ALA A 48 9.51 -1.50 -1.09
CA ALA A 48 9.03 -0.20 -0.61
C ALA A 48 10.14 0.58 0.12
N ASP A 49 11.01 -0.09 0.88
CA ASP A 49 12.16 0.57 1.51
C ASP A 49 13.18 1.06 0.47
N LEU A 50 13.36 0.33 -0.63
CA LEU A 50 14.23 0.74 -1.74
C LEU A 50 13.69 1.97 -2.48
N CYS A 51 12.37 2.09 -2.62
CA CYS A 51 11.74 3.30 -3.15
C CYS A 51 12.06 4.55 -2.32
N VAL A 52 12.31 4.39 -1.01
CA VAL A 52 12.70 5.48 -0.12
C VAL A 52 14.20 5.74 -0.17
N SER A 53 15.02 4.68 -0.13
CA SER A 53 16.48 4.82 -0.02
C SER A 53 17.17 5.19 -1.33
N ASP A 54 16.66 4.74 -2.48
CA ASP A 54 17.22 5.06 -3.81
C ASP A 54 16.12 5.23 -4.88
N PRO A 55 15.31 6.29 -4.80
CA PRO A 55 14.24 6.54 -5.76
C PRO A 55 14.75 6.78 -7.19
N GLN A 56 15.99 7.25 -7.36
CA GLN A 56 16.58 7.46 -8.69
C GLN A 56 16.88 6.13 -9.38
N TRP A 57 17.47 5.18 -8.64
CA TRP A 57 17.69 3.84 -9.18
C TRP A 57 16.37 3.15 -9.49
N VAL A 58 15.37 3.23 -8.61
CA VAL A 58 14.05 2.65 -8.85
C VAL A 58 13.40 3.27 -10.10
N ALA A 59 13.44 4.59 -10.27
CA ALA A 59 12.90 5.26 -11.46
C ALA A 59 13.59 4.78 -12.76
N ARG A 60 14.92 4.61 -12.76
CA ARG A 60 15.65 4.02 -13.90
C ARG A 60 15.20 2.59 -14.19
N GLN A 61 15.02 1.77 -13.16
CA GLN A 61 14.55 0.40 -13.33
C GLN A 61 13.12 0.33 -13.88
N MET A 62 12.24 1.26 -13.46
CA MET A 62 10.87 1.31 -13.96
C MET A 62 10.83 1.61 -15.47
N VAL A 63 11.68 2.53 -15.95
CA VAL A 63 11.78 2.84 -17.39
C VAL A 63 12.45 1.70 -18.15
N HIS A 64 13.56 1.16 -17.64
CA HIS A 64 14.30 0.07 -18.30
C HIS A 64 13.45 -1.21 -18.47
N ARG A 65 12.44 -1.40 -17.63
CA ARG A 65 11.51 -2.54 -17.71
C ARG A 65 10.20 -2.20 -18.42
N ASP A 66 10.13 -1.04 -19.07
CA ASP A 66 8.96 -0.55 -19.80
C ASP A 66 7.69 -0.44 -18.94
N PHE A 67 7.83 -0.26 -17.62
CA PHE A 67 6.67 -0.04 -16.73
C PHE A 67 6.12 1.39 -16.84
N VAL A 68 6.99 2.35 -17.14
CA VAL A 68 6.63 3.77 -17.30
C VAL A 68 7.46 4.40 -18.41
N PRO A 69 6.90 5.31 -19.21
CA PRO A 69 7.58 5.86 -20.39
C PRO A 69 8.60 6.95 -20.08
N SER A 70 8.60 7.52 -18.86
CA SER A 70 9.42 8.67 -18.50
C SER A 70 10.07 8.51 -17.14
N TYR A 71 11.39 8.73 -17.10
CA TYR A 71 12.19 8.73 -15.88
C TYR A 71 11.76 9.84 -14.92
N ASP A 72 11.57 11.05 -15.43
CA ASP A 72 11.20 12.21 -14.60
C ASP A 72 9.83 12.02 -13.97
N TYR A 73 8.88 11.46 -14.73
CA TYR A 73 7.56 11.11 -14.21
C TYR A 73 7.65 10.02 -13.14
N ALA A 74 8.46 8.98 -13.36
CA ALA A 74 8.68 7.91 -12.39
C ALA A 74 9.28 8.43 -11.08
N LEU A 75 10.32 9.26 -11.19
CA LEU A 75 11.01 9.84 -10.05
C LEU A 75 10.10 10.79 -9.25
N GLN A 76 9.30 11.60 -9.95
CA GLN A 76 8.32 12.47 -9.31
C GLN A 76 7.28 11.64 -8.54
N THR A 77 6.74 10.59 -9.17
CA THR A 77 5.77 9.68 -8.55
C THR A 77 6.32 9.03 -7.28
N LEU A 78 7.58 8.55 -7.29
CA LEU A 78 8.22 7.94 -6.12
C LEU A 78 8.38 8.91 -4.96
N LYS A 79 8.60 10.20 -5.23
CA LYS A 79 8.68 11.26 -4.22
C LYS A 79 7.30 11.60 -3.64
N ASP A 80 6.26 11.55 -4.47
CA ASP A 80 4.90 11.94 -4.08
C ASP A 80 4.17 10.86 -3.26
N ILE A 81 4.42 9.56 -3.54
CA ILE A 81 3.75 8.43 -2.86
C ILE A 81 4.13 8.31 -1.36
N ARG A 82 5.22 8.97 -0.92
CA ARG A 82 5.65 9.04 0.49
C ARG A 82 5.71 7.68 1.19
N TYR A 83 6.43 6.73 0.58
CA TYR A 83 6.72 5.42 1.17
C TYR A 83 7.44 5.52 2.54
N ASP A 84 8.07 6.65 2.85
CA ASP A 84 8.68 6.96 4.15
C ASP A 84 7.66 6.99 5.29
N ARG A 85 6.42 7.41 5.02
CA ARG A 85 5.38 7.57 6.04
C ARG A 85 4.50 6.34 6.24
N ARG A 86 4.60 5.35 5.35
CA ARG A 86 3.79 4.13 5.37
C ARG A 86 3.84 3.41 6.72
N ARG A 87 4.94 3.54 7.47
CA ARG A 87 5.14 2.87 8.76
C ARG A 87 4.29 3.47 9.90
N ASN A 88 3.82 4.70 9.72
CA ASN A 88 3.07 5.42 10.74
C ASN A 88 1.56 5.17 10.64
N PHE A 89 1.10 4.44 9.63
CA PHE A 89 -0.31 4.20 9.39
C PHE A 89 -0.75 2.86 10.00
N ASP A 90 -1.94 2.85 10.56
CA ASP A 90 -2.61 1.64 11.00
C ASP A 90 -3.37 1.02 9.80
N PRO A 91 -3.03 -0.22 9.41
CA PRO A 91 -3.67 -0.88 8.26
C PRO A 91 -5.14 -1.22 8.54
N GLU A 92 -5.50 -1.53 9.78
CA GLU A 92 -6.88 -1.80 10.16
C GLU A 92 -7.71 -0.51 10.15
N ASP A 93 -7.16 0.59 10.66
CA ASP A 93 -7.85 1.89 10.64
C ASP A 93 -8.04 2.41 9.20
N SER A 94 -7.07 2.14 8.32
CA SER A 94 -7.21 2.41 6.87
C SER A 94 -8.37 1.65 6.26
N LEU A 95 -8.48 0.34 6.54
CA LEU A 95 -9.62 -0.45 6.06
C LEU A 95 -10.94 0.07 6.63
N ARG A 96 -11.00 0.41 7.91
CA ARG A 96 -12.20 0.98 8.54
C ARG A 96 -12.64 2.26 7.85
N PHE A 97 -11.71 3.19 7.61
CA PHE A 97 -11.95 4.49 6.99
C PHE A 97 -12.55 4.37 5.58
N TYR A 98 -11.98 3.52 4.73
CA TYR A 98 -12.45 3.35 3.35
C TYR A 98 -13.73 2.52 3.29
N THR A 99 -13.84 1.47 4.10
CA THR A 99 -15.05 0.62 4.12
C THR A 99 -16.27 1.41 4.57
N LEU A 100 -16.13 2.29 5.55
CA LEU A 100 -17.23 3.16 6.00
C LEU A 100 -17.77 4.03 4.86
N ARG A 101 -16.88 4.69 4.10
CA ARG A 101 -17.27 5.52 2.94
C ARG A 101 -17.94 4.70 1.84
N MET A 102 -17.43 3.50 1.57
CA MET A 102 -18.05 2.60 0.59
C MET A 102 -19.44 2.16 1.04
N GLN A 103 -19.66 1.96 2.35
CA GLN A 103 -20.97 1.62 2.89
C GLN A 103 -21.94 2.82 2.83
N GLU A 104 -21.50 4.02 3.23
CA GLU A 104 -22.29 5.25 3.21
C GLU A 104 -22.76 5.65 1.81
N THR A 105 -21.94 5.35 0.80
CA THR A 105 -22.26 5.61 -0.62
C THR A 105 -23.04 4.46 -1.27
N GLY A 106 -23.32 3.37 -0.54
CA GLY A 106 -24.07 2.22 -1.04
C GLY A 106 -23.29 1.31 -1.98
N MET A 107 -21.96 1.46 -2.08
CA MET A 107 -21.11 0.58 -2.91
C MET A 107 -21.00 -0.84 -2.33
N ILE A 108 -21.14 -0.98 -1.00
CA ILE A 108 -21.13 -2.27 -0.30
C ILE A 108 -22.26 -2.34 0.72
N LYS A 109 -22.67 -3.56 1.05
CA LYS A 109 -23.66 -3.83 2.11
C LYS A 109 -23.00 -4.20 3.45
N SER A 110 -21.83 -4.82 3.40
CA SER A 110 -21.10 -5.28 4.58
C SER A 110 -20.62 -4.12 5.44
N SER A 111 -20.57 -4.33 6.76
CA SER A 111 -20.02 -3.34 7.69
C SER A 111 -18.48 -3.34 7.69
N PRO A 112 -17.85 -2.24 8.13
CA PRO A 112 -16.40 -2.19 8.35
C PRO A 112 -15.89 -3.35 9.23
N GLN A 113 -16.63 -3.69 10.28
CA GLN A 113 -16.26 -4.77 11.19
C GLN A 113 -16.29 -6.14 10.50
N GLN A 114 -17.28 -6.41 9.65
CA GLN A 114 -17.35 -7.66 8.89
C GLN A 114 -16.17 -7.80 7.92
N ILE A 115 -15.86 -6.73 7.16
CA ILE A 115 -14.73 -6.74 6.23
C ILE A 115 -13.40 -6.94 6.94
N ILE A 116 -13.19 -6.30 8.09
CA ILE A 116 -11.96 -6.46 8.88
C ILE A 116 -11.86 -7.90 9.43
N ALA A 117 -12.93 -8.42 10.02
CA ALA A 117 -12.92 -9.75 10.63
C ALA A 117 -12.69 -10.87 9.60
N ASP A 118 -13.34 -10.78 8.44
CA ASP A 118 -13.32 -11.87 7.45
C ASP A 118 -12.24 -11.69 6.38
N GLY A 119 -11.80 -10.45 6.15
CA GLY A 119 -10.96 -10.06 5.01
C GLY A 119 -9.51 -9.79 5.34
N THR A 120 -9.08 -9.91 6.60
CA THR A 120 -7.72 -9.54 7.01
C THR A 120 -6.96 -10.68 7.68
N ASP A 121 -5.65 -10.73 7.42
CA ASP A 121 -4.72 -11.65 8.08
C ASP A 121 -3.43 -10.91 8.42
N TRP A 122 -3.33 -10.45 9.66
CA TRP A 122 -2.20 -9.65 10.14
C TRP A 122 -0.98 -10.48 10.56
N ARG A 123 -1.11 -11.81 10.66
CA ARG A 123 -0.06 -12.68 11.23
C ARG A 123 1.29 -12.50 10.54
N PHE A 124 1.28 -12.51 9.21
CA PHE A 124 2.50 -12.36 8.40
C PHE A 124 3.12 -10.97 8.54
N LEU A 125 2.30 -9.92 8.58
CA LEU A 125 2.78 -8.55 8.71
C LEU A 125 3.44 -8.33 10.08
N GLU A 126 2.79 -8.79 11.15
CA GLU A 126 3.30 -8.63 12.52
C GLU A 126 4.57 -9.45 12.77
N GLU A 127 4.67 -10.66 12.21
CA GLU A 127 5.93 -11.40 12.22
C GLU A 127 7.05 -10.66 11.48
N LEU A 128 6.76 -10.10 10.30
CA LEU A 128 7.77 -9.41 9.51
C LEU A 128 8.23 -8.08 10.13
N LYS A 129 7.33 -7.32 10.77
CA LYS A 129 7.71 -6.11 11.53
C LYS A 129 8.76 -6.44 12.60
N ARG A 130 8.51 -7.49 13.40
CA ARG A 130 9.45 -7.98 14.42
C ARG A 130 10.80 -8.40 13.83
N GLU A 131 10.80 -9.14 12.72
CA GLU A 131 12.02 -9.66 12.10
C GLU A 131 12.87 -8.59 11.42
N LEU A 132 12.23 -7.63 10.77
CA LEU A 132 12.91 -6.57 10.02
C LEU A 132 13.37 -5.40 10.92
N LYS A 133 13.16 -5.50 12.25
CA LYS A 133 13.43 -4.46 13.25
C LYS A 133 12.85 -3.12 12.83
N THR A 134 11.60 -3.18 12.41
CA THR A 134 10.89 -2.09 11.75
C THR A 134 9.49 -1.91 12.30
#